data_AF-A0A8S8YCY8-F1
#
_entry.id   AF-A0A8S8YCY8-F1
#
_cell.length_a   1.000
_cell.length_b   1.000
_cell.length_c   1.000
_cell.angle_alpha   90.00
_cell.angle_beta   90.00
_cell.angle_gamma   90.00
#
_symmetry.space_group_name_H-M   'P 1'
#
loop_
_entity.id
_entity.type
_entity.pdbx_description
1 polymer ?
#
loop_
_entity_poly.entity_id
_entity_poly.type
_entity_poly.pdbx_seq_one_letter_code
_entity_poly.pdbx_strand_id
1 'polypeptide(L)'
;MATIDLESHFLAATEAAAIAAAAWRGKGDGKAADGAAVEAMRAIFDEVPFDGRVAIGEGERDDAPMLWIGEPLGSMQGNSDAPSIDIAVTH
;
A
#
# COMPACT_ATOMS: atom_id res chain seq x y z
N MET A 1 -3.74 20.15 2.68
CA MET A 1 -4.35 19.18 1.74
C MET A 1 -5.44 18.43 2.48
N ALA A 2 -6.60 18.21 1.87
CA ALA A 2 -7.66 17.42 2.46
C ALA A 2 -7.52 15.95 2.03
N THR A 3 -8.04 15.02 2.83
CA THR A 3 -7.96 13.58 2.51
C THR A 3 -8.63 13.24 1.17
N ILE A 4 -9.68 13.98 0.79
CA ILE A 4 -10.37 13.79 -0.50
C ILE A 4 -9.45 14.03 -1.70
N ASP A 5 -8.42 14.88 -1.55
CA ASP A 5 -7.46 15.17 -2.62
C ASP A 5 -6.57 13.94 -2.95
N LEU A 6 -6.62 12.90 -2.11
CA LEU A 6 -5.86 11.65 -2.28
C LEU A 6 -6.68 10.53 -2.94
N GLU A 7 -7.98 10.75 -3.21
CA GLU A 7 -8.90 9.73 -3.76
C GLU A 7 -8.32 9.00 -4.99
N SER A 8 -7.82 9.76 -5.98
CA SER A 8 -7.28 9.20 -7.21
C SER A 8 -6.05 8.31 -6.98
N HIS A 9 -5.26 8.60 -5.95
CA HIS A 9 -4.09 7.80 -5.61
C HIS A 9 -4.49 6.48 -4.98
N PHE A 10 -5.50 6.48 -4.10
CA PHE A 10 -6.04 5.25 -3.50
C PHE A 10 -6.74 4.38 -4.55
N LEU A 11 -7.44 4.99 -5.50
CA LEU A 11 -7.99 4.29 -6.65
C LEU A 11 -6.87 3.65 -7.48
N ALA A 12 -5.83 4.41 -7.85
CA ALA A 12 -4.71 3.89 -8.63
C ALA A 12 -3.97 2.73 -7.92
N ALA A 13 -3.77 2.85 -6.60
CA ALA A 13 -3.13 1.81 -5.80
C ALA A 13 -3.92 0.49 -5.82
N THR A 14 -5.26 0.56 -5.67
CA THR A 14 -6.12 -0.62 -5.70
C THR A 14 -6.25 -1.22 -7.10
N GLU A 15 -6.32 -0.38 -8.14
CA GLU A 15 -6.30 -0.84 -9.55
C GLU A 15 -5.00 -1.55 -9.91
N ALA A 16 -3.85 -0.96 -9.57
CA ALA A 16 -2.54 -1.54 -9.83
C ALA A 16 -2.37 -2.90 -9.14
N ALA A 17 -2.75 -2.99 -7.86
CA ALA A 17 -2.72 -4.23 -7.09
C ALA A 17 -3.60 -5.32 -7.72
N ALA A 18 -4.84 -4.98 -8.09
CA ALA A 18 -5.78 -5.92 -8.71
C ALA A 18 -5.28 -6.43 -10.07
N ILE A 19 -4.69 -5.55 -10.90
CA ILE A 19 -4.12 -5.92 -12.20
C ILE A 19 -2.91 -6.85 -12.00
N ALA A 20 -2.03 -6.55 -11.05
CA ALA A 20 -0.85 -7.36 -10.75
C ALA A 20 -1.24 -8.76 -10.26
N ALA A 21 -2.16 -8.87 -9.30
CA ALA A 21 -2.68 -10.16 -8.83
C ALA A 21 -3.40 -10.94 -9.94
N ALA A 22 -4.11 -10.26 -10.85
CA ALA A 22 -4.84 -10.92 -11.94
C ALA A 22 -3.93 -11.73 -12.87
N ALA A 23 -2.65 -11.35 -13.02
CA ALA A 23 -1.67 -12.10 -13.81
C ALA A 23 -1.36 -13.50 -13.24
N TRP A 24 -1.77 -13.76 -11.99
CA TRP A 24 -1.56 -15.03 -11.29
C TRP A 24 -2.81 -15.91 -11.18
N ARG A 25 -3.93 -15.43 -11.72
CA ARG A 25 -5.22 -16.15 -11.66
C ARG A 25 -5.11 -17.53 -12.31
N GLY A 26 -5.52 -18.56 -11.57
CA GLY A 26 -5.50 -19.94 -12.05
C GLY A 26 -4.13 -20.63 -12.06
N LYS A 27 -3.06 -19.97 -11.58
CA LYS A 27 -1.71 -20.56 -11.51
C LYS A 27 -1.46 -21.42 -10.26
N GLY A 28 -2.38 -21.41 -9.29
CA GLY A 28 -2.26 -22.18 -8.05
C GLY A 28 -1.21 -21.66 -7.06
N ASP A 29 -0.68 -20.45 -7.29
CA ASP A 29 0.34 -19.81 -6.45
C ASP A 29 -0.20 -18.52 -5.82
N GLY A 30 -0.84 -18.66 -4.66
CA GLY A 30 -1.44 -17.53 -3.95
C GLY A 30 -0.42 -16.56 -3.38
N LYS A 31 0.75 -17.06 -2.95
CA LYS A 31 1.81 -16.20 -2.38
C LYS A 31 2.42 -15.29 -3.43
N ALA A 32 2.63 -15.80 -4.64
CA ALA A 32 3.12 -14.98 -5.74
C ALA A 32 2.08 -13.95 -6.22
N ALA A 33 0.79 -14.30 -6.18
CA ALA A 33 -0.30 -13.37 -6.48
C ALA A 33 -0.35 -12.21 -5.48
N ASP A 34 -0.27 -12.55 -4.20
CA ASP A 34 -0.29 -11.62 -3.07
C ASP A 34 0.92 -10.68 -3.09
N GLY A 35 2.13 -11.23 -3.22
CA GLY A 35 3.35 -10.44 -3.35
C GLY A 35 3.32 -9.47 -4.53
N ALA A 36 2.75 -9.86 -5.67
CA ALA A 36 2.60 -8.98 -6.82
C ALA A 36 1.63 -7.81 -6.56
N ALA A 37 0.54 -8.05 -5.82
CA ALA A 37 -0.39 -6.99 -5.43
C ALA A 37 0.25 -6.01 -4.44
N VAL A 38 0.90 -6.54 -3.40
CA VAL A 38 1.59 -5.76 -2.37
C VAL A 38 2.66 -4.86 -2.98
N GLU A 39 3.49 -5.40 -3.89
CA GLU A 39 4.55 -4.65 -4.57
C GLU A 39 3.97 -3.51 -5.42
N ALA A 40 2.93 -3.79 -6.21
CA ALA A 40 2.29 -2.78 -7.05
C ALA A 40 1.61 -1.68 -6.23
N MET A 41 0.93 -2.05 -5.14
CA MET A 41 0.31 -1.08 -4.22
C MET A 41 1.35 -0.21 -3.52
N ARG A 42 2.43 -0.82 -3.00
CA ARG A 42 3.51 -0.12 -2.29
C ARG A 42 4.19 0.91 -3.18
N ALA A 43 4.47 0.56 -4.43
CA ALA A 43 5.10 1.47 -5.38
C ALA A 43 4.27 2.75 -5.61
N ILE A 44 2.94 2.64 -5.66
CA ILE A 44 2.07 3.83 -5.76
C ILE A 44 2.12 4.64 -4.46
N PHE A 45 1.99 3.98 -3.30
CA PHE A 45 2.01 4.66 -2.00
C PHE A 45 3.31 5.41 -1.71
N ASP A 46 4.44 5.00 -2.27
CA ASP A 46 5.71 5.73 -2.13
C ASP A 46 5.67 7.14 -2.73
N GLU A 47 4.81 7.38 -3.73
CA GLU A 47 4.73 8.66 -4.44
C GLU A 47 3.67 9.60 -3.85
N VAL A 48 2.67 9.07 -3.15
CA VAL A 48 1.51 9.85 -2.67
C VAL A 48 1.95 10.86 -1.61
N PRO A 49 1.51 12.14 -1.71
CA PRO A 49 2.00 13.21 -0.83
C PRO A 49 1.37 13.20 0.58
N PHE A 50 1.50 12.11 1.33
CA PHE A 50 1.06 12.04 2.72
C PHE A 50 2.22 11.63 3.66
N ASP A 51 2.02 11.83 4.97
CA ASP A 51 2.83 11.21 6.01
C ASP A 51 1.99 10.09 6.62
N GLY A 52 2.29 8.84 6.29
CA GLY A 52 1.36 7.77 6.58
C GLY A 52 2.03 6.53 7.11
N ARG A 53 1.20 5.67 7.67
CA ARG A 53 1.64 4.48 8.37
C ARG A 53 0.68 3.34 8.12
N VAL A 54 1.21 2.14 7.93
CA VAL A 54 0.39 0.92 7.90
C VAL A 54 -0.12 0.66 9.32
N ALA A 55 -1.40 0.85 9.56
CA ALA A 55 -2.06 0.48 10.81
C ALA A 55 -2.50 -1.00 10.81
N ILE A 56 -2.88 -1.52 9.64
CA ILE A 56 -3.22 -2.93 9.39
C ILE A 56 -2.55 -3.33 8.08
N GLY A 57 -1.82 -4.43 8.08
CA GLY A 57 -1.03 -4.87 6.93
C GLY A 57 -0.79 -6.38 6.87
N GLU A 58 0.17 -6.81 6.04
CA GLU A 58 0.47 -8.22 5.73
C GLU A 58 1.00 -9.02 6.94
N GLY A 59 1.42 -8.32 7.98
CA GLY A 59 1.90 -8.93 9.21
C GLY A 59 2.82 -8.01 9.99
N GLU A 60 3.52 -8.57 10.96
CA GLU A 60 4.59 -7.89 11.68
C GLU A 60 5.82 -7.71 10.78
N ARG A 61 6.68 -6.74 11.12
CA ARG A 61 7.88 -6.40 10.33
C ARG A 61 8.82 -7.59 10.05
N ASP A 62 8.89 -8.54 10.96
CA ASP A 62 9.76 -9.71 10.82
C ASP A 62 9.17 -10.78 9.88
N ASP A 63 7.85 -10.75 9.67
CA ASP A 63 7.11 -11.74 8.89
C ASP A 63 6.73 -11.24 7.49
N ALA A 64 6.63 -9.92 7.31
CA ALA A 64 6.23 -9.28 6.05
C ALA A 64 7.30 -8.28 5.55
N PRO A 65 7.85 -8.47 4.34
CA PRO A 65 8.90 -7.60 3.82
C PRO A 65 8.41 -6.20 3.40
N MET A 66 7.11 -6.07 3.09
CA MET A 66 6.45 -4.84 2.66
C MET A 66 5.01 -4.82 3.19
N LEU A 67 4.46 -3.63 3.31
CA LEU A 67 3.16 -3.31 3.92
C LEU A 67 2.98 -3.97 5.30
N TRP A 68 4.02 -3.96 6.13
CA TRP A 68 4.00 -4.50 7.50
C TRP A 68 3.44 -3.48 8.50
N ILE A 69 2.91 -3.96 9.63
CA ILE A 69 2.29 -3.11 10.65
C ILE A 69 3.30 -2.10 11.21
N GLY A 70 3.03 -0.84 10.97
CA GLY A 70 3.83 0.30 11.38
C GLY A 70 4.78 0.82 10.32
N GLU A 71 4.75 0.29 9.10
CA GLU A 71 5.59 0.76 8.01
C GLU A 71 5.22 2.18 7.60
N PRO A 72 6.20 3.10 7.47
CA PRO A 72 5.95 4.43 6.96
C PRO A 72 5.72 4.40 5.44
N LEU A 73 4.71 5.15 4.99
CA LEU A 73 4.26 5.26 3.61
C LEU A 73 4.19 6.75 3.21
N GLY A 74 4.16 7.02 1.89
CA GLY A 74 4.02 8.37 1.35
C GLY A 74 5.35 9.08 1.07
N SER A 75 5.31 10.09 0.21
CA SER A 75 6.48 10.88 -0.17
C SER A 75 6.79 12.03 0.80
N MET A 76 5.92 12.29 1.77
CA MET A 76 6.05 13.38 2.75
C MET A 76 6.24 12.89 4.19
N GLN A 77 6.83 11.70 4.37
CA GLN A 77 7.11 11.11 5.69
C GLN A 77 7.81 12.10 6.63
N GLY A 78 7.27 12.28 7.84
CA GLY A 78 7.79 13.17 8.86
C GLY A 78 7.62 14.67 8.59
N ASN A 79 6.86 15.07 7.56
CA ASN A 79 6.55 16.47 7.30
C ASN A 79 5.31 16.90 8.09
N SER A 80 5.45 17.92 8.95
CA SER A 80 4.36 18.42 9.81
C SER A 80 3.18 19.04 9.05
N ASP A 81 3.38 19.46 7.79
CA ASP A 81 2.33 20.04 6.95
C ASP A 81 1.62 18.98 6.09
N ALA A 82 2.11 17.72 6.10
CA ALA A 82 1.49 16.62 5.38
C ALA A 82 0.24 16.09 6.12
N PRO A 83 -0.77 15.58 5.39
CA PRO A 83 -1.84 14.82 6.02
C PRO A 83 -1.28 13.56 6.70
N SER A 84 -1.54 13.43 8.00
CA SER A 84 -1.25 12.20 8.77
C SER A 84 -2.33 11.15 8.47
N ILE A 85 -1.94 10.00 7.94
CA ILE A 85 -2.90 8.96 7.52
C ILE A 85 -2.48 7.58 8.01
N ASP A 86 -3.37 6.93 8.76
CA ASP A 86 -3.29 5.50 9.05
C ASP A 86 -3.96 4.72 7.91
N ILE A 87 -3.22 3.80 7.31
CA ILE A 87 -3.64 2.97 6.17
C ILE A 87 -3.90 1.54 6.64
N ALA A 88 -5.02 0.98 6.22
CA ALA A 88 -5.31 -0.45 6.35
C ALA A 88 -5.25 -1.10 4.96
N VAL A 89 -4.42 -2.13 4.81
CA VAL A 89 -4.40 -3.00 3.64
C VAL A 89 -4.76 -4.43 4.07
N THR A 90 -5.42 -5.16 3.17
CA THR A 90 -5.93 -6.50 3.43
C THR A 90 -5.85 -7.34 2.17
N HIS A 91 -5.35 -8.57 2.33
CA HIS A 91 -5.47 -9.68 1.37
C HIS A 91 -6.91 -10.21 1.28
#